data_AF-A0A671SR48-F1
#
_entry.id   AF-A0A671SR48-F1
#
_cell.length_a   1.000
_cell.length_b   1.000
_cell.length_c   1.000
_cell.angle_alpha   90.00
_cell.angle_beta   90.00
_cell.angle_gamma   90.00
#
_symmetry.space_group_name_H-M   'P 1'
#
loop_
_entity.id
_entity.type
_entity.pdbx_description
1 polymer ?
#
loop_
_entity_poly.entity_id
_entity_poly.type
_entity_poly.pdbx_seq_one_letter_code
_entity_poly.pdbx_strand_id
1 'polypeptide(L)'
;MDRCFILILIVGTGIIGIILVICIFVKYAAKCVSNIILSTFTNQKSVHMFLLLTGLVAGDNIEPDKGTDKNTEERETVKLSCSYSTNSEYVRLYWYRQYPNREPEYLLLKNARSASDYEHSSDHRFQLTALHSSTELTITDVRLSDSALYYCALRVGAHTEKTKLKVR
;
A
#
# COMPACT_ATOMS: atom_id res chain seq x y z
N MET A 1 -36.91 2.14 8.19
CA MET A 1 -37.28 3.37 8.91
C MET A 1 -37.08 3.08 10.38
N ASP A 2 -36.00 3.56 10.99
CA ASP A 2 -35.91 3.74 12.44
C ASP A 2 -34.90 4.85 12.75
N ARG A 3 -35.27 5.66 13.73
CA ARG A 3 -35.01 7.11 13.80
C ARG A 3 -33.61 7.46 14.29
N CYS A 4 -32.66 7.69 13.39
CA CYS A 4 -31.40 8.38 13.73
C CYS A 4 -30.79 9.14 12.55
N PHE A 5 -31.65 9.77 11.75
CA PHE A 5 -31.26 10.87 10.87
C PHE A 5 -32.01 12.11 11.39
N ILE A 6 -31.31 13.24 11.49
CA ILE A 6 -31.79 14.58 11.88
C ILE A 6 -31.62 14.91 13.37
N LEU A 7 -30.39 15.31 13.72
CA LEU A 7 -30.10 16.55 14.47
C LEU A 7 -28.62 16.93 14.19
N ILE A 8 -28.30 17.26 12.93
CA ILE A 8 -27.99 18.62 12.46
C ILE A 8 -27.09 19.39 13.43
N LEU A 9 -25.81 19.46 13.02
CA LEU A 9 -25.00 20.65 12.74
C LEU A 9 -24.96 21.79 13.77
N ILE A 10 -23.82 22.49 13.73
CA ILE A 10 -23.42 23.68 14.50
C ILE A 10 -22.73 23.22 15.80
N VAL A 11 -21.40 23.13 15.86
CA VAL A 11 -20.49 24.28 15.89
C VAL A 11 -19.11 23.94 15.27
N GLY A 12 -18.64 24.75 14.33
CA GLY A 12 -17.22 24.91 14.02
C GLY A 12 -16.68 24.18 12.79
N THR A 13 -16.67 24.87 11.65
CA THR A 13 -15.83 24.54 10.50
C THR A 13 -14.35 24.64 10.88
N GLY A 14 -13.73 23.50 11.17
CA GLY A 14 -12.29 23.40 11.45
C GLY A 14 -11.77 21.99 11.21
N ILE A 15 -10.52 21.88 10.76
CA ILE A 15 -9.79 20.63 10.47
C ILE A 15 -9.91 19.59 11.61
N ILE A 16 -10.07 20.07 12.85
CA ILE A 16 -10.25 19.28 14.07
C ILE A 16 -11.56 18.47 14.06
N GLY A 17 -12.65 19.00 13.50
CA GLY A 17 -13.94 18.30 13.43
C GLY A 17 -13.92 17.11 12.46
N ILE A 18 -13.22 17.25 11.34
CA ILE A 18 -13.04 16.17 10.35
C ILE A 18 -12.12 15.07 10.92
N ILE A 19 -11.04 15.45 11.61
CA ILE A 19 -10.18 14.51 12.34
C ILE A 19 -10.98 13.77 13.43
N LEU A 20 -11.90 14.43 14.13
CA LEU A 20 -12.73 13.77 15.15
C LEU A 20 -13.67 12.73 14.52
N VAL A 21 -14.27 13.03 13.37
CA VAL A 21 -15.16 12.11 12.64
C VAL A 21 -14.38 10.91 12.09
N ILE A 22 -13.19 11.13 11.52
CA ILE A 22 -12.30 10.05 11.06
C ILE A 22 -11.84 9.22 12.27
N CYS A 23 -11.45 9.85 13.38
CA CYS A 23 -11.11 9.17 14.63
C CYS A 23 -12.29 8.39 15.22
N ILE A 24 -13.54 8.84 15.05
CA ILE A 24 -14.75 8.13 15.49
C ILE A 24 -15.04 6.92 14.59
N PHE A 25 -14.89 7.06 13.27
CA PHE A 25 -15.02 5.94 12.33
C PHE A 25 -13.94 4.86 12.56
N VAL A 26 -12.69 5.28 12.80
CA VAL A 26 -11.58 4.38 13.18
C VAL A 26 -11.82 3.77 14.57
N LYS A 27 -12.35 4.53 15.55
CA LYS A 27 -12.76 4.00 16.87
C LYS A 27 -13.92 3.01 16.79
N TYR A 28 -14.85 3.17 15.85
CA TYR A 28 -15.99 2.26 15.69
C TYR A 28 -15.59 0.94 15.04
N ALA A 29 -14.69 0.97 14.04
CA ALA A 29 -14.08 -0.23 13.47
C ALA A 29 -13.26 -1.01 14.53
N ALA A 30 -12.50 -0.30 15.37
CA ALA A 30 -11.77 -0.90 16.49
C ALA A 30 -12.71 -1.48 17.58
N LYS A 31 -13.90 -0.89 17.79
CA LYS A 31 -14.90 -1.38 18.74
C LYS A 31 -15.52 -2.73 18.34
N CYS A 32 -15.63 -3.02 17.05
CA CYS A 32 -16.08 -4.33 16.57
C CYS A 32 -15.11 -5.45 16.93
N VAL A 33 -13.80 -5.17 16.87
CA VAL A 33 -12.75 -6.14 17.23
C VAL A 33 -12.64 -6.28 18.74
N SER A 34 -12.82 -5.18 19.49
CA SER A 34 -12.81 -5.19 20.96
C SER A 34 -13.96 -5.96 21.60
N ASN A 35 -15.17 -5.94 21.02
CA ASN A 35 -16.33 -6.63 21.58
C ASN A 35 -16.24 -8.17 21.44
N ILE A 36 -15.52 -8.67 20.44
CA ILE A 36 -15.30 -10.12 20.27
C ILE A 36 -14.40 -10.64 21.40
N ILE A 37 -13.39 -9.86 21.82
CA ILE A 37 -12.43 -10.21 22.87
C ILE A 37 -13.03 -10.06 24.28
N LEU A 38 -13.99 -9.14 24.48
CA LEU A 38 -14.62 -8.91 25.80
C LEU A 38 -15.53 -10.06 26.26
N SER A 39 -15.95 -10.95 25.37
CA SER A 39 -16.89 -12.03 25.69
C SER A 39 -16.28 -13.22 26.45
N THR A 40 -14.95 -13.33 26.54
CA THR A 40 -14.28 -14.51 27.10
C THR A 40 -13.79 -14.39 28.54
N PHE A 41 -13.97 -13.26 29.23
CA PHE A 41 -13.37 -13.07 30.56
C PHE A 41 -14.35 -12.57 31.63
N THR A 42 -15.22 -13.47 32.10
CA THR A 42 -15.93 -13.31 33.38
C THR A 42 -15.46 -14.38 34.38
N ASN A 43 -14.29 -14.21 35.01
CA ASN A 43 -14.09 -14.57 36.43
C ASN A 43 -12.75 -14.10 37.04
N GLN A 44 -12.89 -13.08 37.88
CA GLN A 44 -12.32 -12.88 39.23
C GLN A 44 -10.78 -12.95 39.50
N LYS A 45 -10.28 -11.77 39.92
CA LYS A 45 -9.10 -11.49 40.80
C LYS A 45 -7.69 -11.64 40.22
N SER A 46 -7.32 -10.78 39.25
CA SER A 46 -5.97 -10.20 39.19
C SER A 46 -5.95 -9.00 38.24
N VAL A 47 -6.31 -7.81 38.74
CA VAL A 47 -6.38 -6.55 37.96
C VAL A 47 -5.02 -5.82 37.98
N HIS A 48 -3.92 -6.55 38.16
CA HIS A 48 -2.57 -5.99 38.19
C HIS A 48 -1.65 -6.59 37.11
N MET A 49 -2.20 -6.75 35.90
CA MET A 49 -1.39 -6.86 34.67
C MET A 49 -2.08 -6.09 33.56
N PHE A 50 -2.35 -4.81 33.83
CA PHE A 50 -2.76 -3.83 32.82
C PHE A 50 -1.48 -3.21 32.26
N LEU A 51 -0.79 -3.89 31.33
CA LEU A 51 0.33 -3.30 30.57
C LEU A 51 0.42 -3.99 29.20
N LEU A 52 0.16 -3.18 28.16
CA LEU A 52 0.61 -3.30 26.77
C LEU A 52 0.15 -4.52 25.99
N LEU A 53 -0.93 -4.35 25.23
CA LEU A 53 -1.12 -5.02 23.93
C LEU A 53 -1.99 -4.13 23.02
N THR A 54 -1.58 -2.87 22.81
CA THR A 54 -1.78 -2.30 21.47
C THR A 54 -0.76 -3.01 20.59
N GLY A 55 -1.08 -4.24 20.18
CA GLY A 55 -0.31 -4.92 19.16
C GLY A 55 -0.29 -3.98 17.96
N LEU A 56 0.90 -3.53 17.57
CA LEU A 56 1.10 -2.88 16.29
C LEU A 56 0.68 -3.92 15.26
N VAL A 57 -0.52 -3.77 14.69
CA VAL A 57 -0.89 -4.57 13.52
C VAL A 57 0.00 -4.02 12.42
N ALA A 58 1.14 -4.68 12.18
CA ALA A 58 1.99 -4.38 11.05
C ALA A 58 1.17 -4.69 9.79
N GLY A 59 0.56 -3.66 9.22
CA GLY A 59 -0.13 -3.73 7.94
C GLY A 59 0.87 -3.84 6.81
N ASP A 60 0.41 -4.39 5.69
CA ASP A 60 1.19 -4.36 4.45
C ASP A 60 1.26 -2.92 3.94
N ASN A 61 2.43 -2.49 3.47
CA ASN A 61 2.59 -1.19 2.81
C ASN A 61 3.62 -1.27 1.68
N ILE A 62 3.50 -0.38 0.69
CA ILE A 62 4.47 -0.20 -0.38
C ILE A 62 4.62 1.29 -0.72
N GLU A 63 5.87 1.75 -0.77
CA GLU A 63 6.23 3.16 -0.90
C GLU A 63 7.42 3.35 -1.85
N PRO A 64 7.50 4.47 -2.59
CA PRO A 64 8.66 4.76 -3.43
C PRO A 64 9.91 5.06 -2.60
N ASP A 65 11.07 4.52 -3.00
CA ASP A 65 12.33 4.71 -2.25
C ASP A 65 12.85 6.15 -2.27
N LYS A 66 12.61 6.86 -3.38
CA LYS A 66 13.18 8.18 -3.65
C LYS A 66 12.21 9.07 -4.40
N GLY A 67 11.39 9.83 -3.67
CA GLY A 67 10.44 10.77 -4.25
C GLY A 67 9.44 10.12 -5.22
N THR A 68 8.44 10.88 -5.63
CA THR A 68 7.43 10.38 -6.58
C THR A 68 7.69 10.84 -8.01
N ASP A 69 8.51 11.86 -8.23
CA ASP A 69 8.85 12.36 -9.56
C ASP A 69 10.31 12.03 -9.92
N LYS A 70 10.50 11.50 -11.13
CA LYS A 70 11.79 11.24 -11.75
C LYS A 70 11.88 12.00 -13.07
N ASN A 71 12.97 12.74 -13.24
CA ASN A 71 13.32 13.40 -14.49
C ASN A 71 14.54 12.69 -15.06
N THR A 72 14.53 12.37 -16.34
CA THR A 72 15.63 11.66 -17.01
C THR A 72 15.74 12.12 -18.45
N GLU A 73 16.93 12.03 -19.04
CA GLU A 73 17.14 12.37 -20.44
C GLU A 73 16.95 11.14 -21.34
N GLU A 74 16.70 11.38 -22.64
CA GLU A 74 16.58 10.29 -23.60
C GLU A 74 17.88 9.47 -23.67
N ARG A 75 17.74 8.17 -23.93
CA ARG A 75 18.81 7.17 -23.99
C ARG A 75 19.50 6.88 -22.66
N GLU A 76 19.12 7.56 -21.58
CA GLU A 76 19.58 7.21 -20.24
C GLU A 76 18.91 5.92 -19.73
N THR A 77 19.34 5.51 -18.54
CA THR A 77 18.71 4.42 -17.79
C THR A 77 18.07 5.01 -16.54
N VAL A 78 16.77 4.78 -16.37
CA VAL A 78 16.04 5.17 -15.15
C VAL A 78 15.75 3.95 -14.29
N LYS A 79 15.91 4.12 -12.98
CA LYS A 79 15.59 3.13 -11.96
C LYS A 79 14.46 3.63 -11.08
N LEU A 80 13.36 2.89 -11.07
CA LEU A 80 12.19 3.15 -10.25
C LEU A 80 12.13 2.09 -9.16
N SER A 81 12.22 2.50 -7.91
CA SER A 81 12.34 1.58 -6.78
C SER A 81 11.24 1.83 -5.76
N CYS A 82 10.63 0.75 -5.27
CA CYS A 82 9.65 0.77 -4.20
C CYS A 82 10.06 -0.19 -3.09
N SER A 83 9.99 0.26 -1.85
CA SER A 83 10.16 -0.55 -0.65
C SER A 83 8.80 -0.99 -0.14
N TYR A 84 8.74 -2.19 0.42
CA TYR A 84 7.52 -2.73 0.99
C TYR A 84 7.78 -3.46 2.31
N SER A 85 6.83 -3.37 3.23
CA SER A 85 6.81 -4.14 4.47
C SER A 85 5.62 -5.09 4.44
N THR A 86 5.88 -6.36 4.77
CA THR A 86 4.86 -7.39 4.91
C THR A 86 5.41 -8.55 5.72
N ASN A 87 4.54 -9.21 6.48
CA ASN A 87 4.86 -10.42 7.24
C ASN A 87 4.66 -11.71 6.41
N SER A 88 4.27 -11.60 5.14
CA SER A 88 4.05 -12.76 4.27
C SER A 88 5.33 -13.27 3.63
N GLU A 89 5.47 -14.60 3.55
CA GLU A 89 6.49 -15.29 2.75
C GLU A 89 6.06 -15.47 1.28
N TYR A 90 4.80 -15.20 0.96
CA TYR A 90 4.27 -15.30 -0.40
C TYR A 90 3.96 -13.91 -0.93
N VAL A 91 4.97 -13.32 -1.56
CA VAL A 91 4.92 -11.95 -2.08
C VAL A 91 4.98 -11.96 -3.60
N ARG A 92 3.98 -11.33 -4.23
CA ARG A 92 3.96 -11.05 -5.67
C ARG A 92 4.05 -9.55 -5.90
N LEU A 93 4.97 -9.15 -6.76
CA LEU A 93 5.22 -7.76 -7.12
C LEU A 93 4.82 -7.53 -8.56
N TYR A 94 4.04 -6.48 -8.80
CA TYR A 94 3.56 -6.10 -10.12
C TYR A 94 4.02 -4.70 -10.46
N TRP A 95 4.36 -4.50 -11.72
CA TRP A 95 4.58 -3.18 -12.29
C TRP A 95 3.58 -2.91 -13.41
N TYR A 96 3.00 -1.72 -13.38
CA TYR A 96 2.10 -1.21 -14.41
C TYR A 96 2.59 0.14 -14.92
N ARG A 97 2.25 0.46 -16.15
CA ARG A 97 2.46 1.77 -16.76
C ARG A 97 1.13 2.35 -17.20
N GLN A 98 0.90 3.61 -16.89
CA GLN A 98 -0.30 4.33 -17.26
C GLN A 98 0.08 5.61 -18.00
N TYR A 99 -0.28 5.64 -19.28
CA TYR A 99 -0.24 6.87 -20.06
C TYR A 99 -1.35 7.84 -19.64
N PRO A 100 -1.17 9.16 -19.85
CA PRO A 100 -2.21 10.14 -19.56
C PRO A 100 -3.55 9.73 -20.19
N ASN A 101 -4.61 9.71 -19.38
CA ASN A 101 -5.99 9.36 -19.79
C ASN A 101 -6.16 7.94 -20.36
N ARG A 102 -5.20 7.03 -20.14
CA ARG A 102 -5.34 5.60 -20.49
C ARG A 102 -5.44 4.77 -19.21
N GLU A 103 -5.90 3.54 -19.34
CA GLU A 103 -5.89 2.58 -18.24
C GLU A 103 -4.47 2.08 -17.94
N PRO A 104 -4.17 1.62 -16.71
CA PRO A 104 -2.88 1.01 -16.40
C PRO A 104 -2.67 -0.28 -17.22
N GLU A 105 -1.59 -0.29 -17.99
CA GLU A 105 -1.12 -1.44 -18.76
C GLU A 105 -0.18 -2.27 -17.89
N TYR A 106 -0.40 -3.58 -17.83
CA TYR A 106 0.51 -4.50 -17.15
C TYR A 106 1.86 -4.53 -17.87
N LEU A 107 2.95 -4.33 -17.12
CA LEU A 107 4.30 -4.48 -17.65
C LEU A 107 4.88 -5.84 -17.28
N LEU A 108 4.96 -6.10 -15.96
CA LEU A 108 5.80 -7.13 -15.37
C LEU A 108 5.24 -7.69 -14.05
N LEU A 109 5.58 -8.94 -13.75
CA LEU A 109 5.31 -9.65 -12.49
C LEU A 109 6.57 -10.41 -12.07
N LYS A 110 6.89 -10.34 -10.78
CA LYS A 110 7.91 -11.18 -10.15
C LYS A 110 7.50 -11.64 -8.76
N ASN A 111 7.82 -12.88 -8.42
CA ASN A 111 7.68 -13.37 -7.05
C ASN A 111 8.94 -13.01 -6.25
N ALA A 112 8.78 -12.42 -5.06
CA ALA A 112 9.92 -11.89 -4.30
C ALA A 112 10.42 -12.83 -3.19
N ARG A 113 9.50 -13.56 -2.55
CA ARG A 113 9.78 -14.41 -1.37
C ARG A 113 9.39 -15.87 -1.57
N SER A 114 8.80 -16.23 -2.72
CA SER A 114 8.45 -17.62 -3.00
C SER A 114 9.64 -18.41 -3.53
N ALA A 115 9.68 -19.71 -3.27
CA ALA A 115 10.68 -20.62 -3.83
C ALA A 115 10.67 -20.71 -5.37
N SER A 116 9.58 -20.31 -6.02
CA SER A 116 9.50 -20.24 -7.48
C SER A 116 9.97 -18.87 -7.98
N ASP A 117 11.11 -18.84 -8.67
CA ASP A 117 11.54 -17.67 -9.44
C ASP A 117 10.74 -17.60 -10.74
N TYR A 118 9.65 -16.83 -10.72
CA TYR A 118 8.83 -16.56 -11.88
C TYR A 118 8.95 -15.08 -12.23
N GLU A 119 9.27 -14.82 -13.49
CA GLU A 119 9.30 -13.49 -14.08
C GLU A 119 8.62 -13.51 -15.44
N HIS A 120 7.80 -12.49 -15.72
CA HIS A 120 7.19 -12.29 -17.03
C HIS A 120 7.34 -10.83 -17.44
N SER A 121 8.11 -10.58 -18.49
CA SER A 121 8.27 -9.26 -19.13
C SER A 121 7.74 -9.30 -20.56
N SER A 122 7.13 -8.18 -20.99
CA SER A 122 6.69 -7.98 -22.36
C SER A 122 7.72 -7.23 -23.24
N ASP A 123 8.71 -6.54 -22.64
CA ASP A 123 9.70 -5.72 -23.35
C ASP A 123 11.08 -5.84 -22.66
N HIS A 124 12.11 -6.16 -23.44
CA HIS A 124 13.49 -6.36 -22.96
C HIS A 124 14.15 -5.11 -22.38
N ARG A 125 13.64 -3.90 -22.70
CA ARG A 125 14.13 -2.65 -22.10
C ARG A 125 13.72 -2.52 -20.62
N PHE A 126 12.69 -3.25 -20.21
CA PHE A 126 12.19 -3.25 -18.84
C PHE A 126 12.68 -4.49 -18.10
N GLN A 127 13.50 -4.26 -17.08
CA GLN A 127 14.09 -5.32 -16.26
C GLN A 127 13.63 -5.16 -14.82
N LEU A 128 13.22 -6.28 -14.20
CA LEU A 128 12.68 -6.28 -12.86
C LEU A 128 13.61 -6.98 -11.87
N THR A 129 14.09 -6.20 -10.90
CA THR A 129 14.78 -6.74 -9.72
C THR A 129 13.79 -6.80 -8.57
N ALA A 130 13.64 -7.98 -7.99
CA ALA A 130 12.88 -8.17 -6.75
C ALA A 130 13.85 -8.57 -5.64
N LEU A 131 13.76 -7.86 -4.53
CA LEU A 131 14.47 -8.16 -3.29
C LEU A 131 13.45 -8.50 -2.20
N HIS A 132 13.96 -8.95 -1.06
CA HIS A 132 13.13 -9.39 0.07
C HIS A 132 12.17 -8.31 0.60
N SER A 133 12.51 -7.03 0.47
CA SER A 133 11.69 -5.90 0.95
C SER A 133 11.62 -4.75 -0.04
N SER A 134 12.04 -4.94 -1.28
CA SER A 134 11.95 -3.90 -2.30
C SER A 134 11.84 -4.47 -3.72
N THR A 135 11.46 -3.61 -4.65
CA THR A 135 11.36 -3.91 -6.06
C THR A 135 11.89 -2.75 -6.86
N GLU A 136 12.69 -3.04 -7.90
CA GLU A 136 13.26 -2.04 -8.78
C GLU A 136 12.95 -2.40 -10.24
N LEU A 137 12.27 -1.48 -10.92
CA LEU A 137 12.10 -1.48 -12.37
C LEU A 137 13.21 -0.64 -13.00
N THR A 138 14.04 -1.28 -13.81
CA THR A 138 15.06 -0.61 -14.62
C THR A 138 14.54 -0.48 -16.05
N ILE A 139 14.53 0.74 -16.58
CA ILE A 139 14.16 1.04 -17.96
C ILE A 139 15.44 1.53 -18.65
N THR A 140 15.92 0.76 -19.62
CA THR A 140 17.09 1.12 -20.44
C THR A 140 16.65 1.79 -21.75
N ASP A 141 17.53 2.60 -22.34
CA ASP A 141 17.24 3.34 -23.58
C ASP A 141 15.90 4.11 -23.45
N VAL A 142 15.80 4.97 -22.43
CA VAL A 142 14.58 5.74 -22.14
C VAL A 142 14.23 6.64 -23.33
N ARG A 143 12.95 6.69 -23.67
CA ARG A 143 12.41 7.52 -24.77
C ARG A 143 11.36 8.47 -24.23
N LEU A 144 11.04 9.53 -24.98
CA LEU A 144 9.91 10.40 -24.66
C LEU A 144 8.58 9.64 -24.51
N SER A 145 8.43 8.53 -25.23
CA SER A 145 7.27 7.63 -25.13
C SER A 145 7.20 6.82 -23.83
N ASP A 146 8.24 6.85 -23.00
CA ASP A 146 8.25 6.20 -21.68
C ASP A 146 7.80 7.15 -20.55
N SER A 147 7.59 8.44 -20.86
CA SER A 147 7.06 9.45 -19.94
C SER A 147 5.61 9.12 -19.56
N ALA A 148 5.41 8.63 -18.33
CA ALA A 148 4.16 8.05 -17.87
C ALA A 148 4.12 7.96 -16.33
N LEU A 149 2.96 7.54 -15.81
CA LEU A 149 2.85 7.08 -14.42
C LEU A 149 3.19 5.59 -14.37
N TYR A 150 4.05 5.22 -13.42
CA TYR A 150 4.42 3.84 -13.14
C TYR A 150 3.87 3.46 -11.79
N TYR A 151 3.21 2.31 -11.71
CA TYR A 151 2.66 1.78 -10.46
C TYR A 151 3.40 0.53 -10.06
N CYS A 152 3.91 0.51 -8.84
CA CYS A 152 4.36 -0.71 -8.19
C CYS A 152 3.26 -1.19 -7.25
N ALA A 153 2.95 -2.48 -7.30
CA ALA A 153 1.93 -3.08 -6.46
C ALA A 153 2.45 -4.35 -5.78
N LEU A 154 2.16 -4.45 -4.49
CA LEU A 154 2.40 -5.60 -3.65
C LEU A 154 1.09 -6.39 -3.55
N ARG A 155 1.13 -7.71 -3.78
CA ARG A 155 0.02 -8.61 -3.48
C ARG A 155 0.44 -9.71 -2.52
N VAL A 156 -0.35 -9.84 -1.45
CA VAL A 156 -0.21 -10.83 -0.39
C VAL A 156 -1.56 -11.49 -0.16
N GLY A 157 -1.73 -12.75 -0.62
CA GLY A 157 -3.01 -13.43 -0.59
C GLY A 157 -4.11 -12.66 -1.36
N ALA A 158 -5.13 -12.20 -0.62
CA ALA A 158 -6.23 -11.38 -1.13
C ALA A 158 -5.98 -9.86 -1.02
N HIS A 159 -4.95 -9.43 -0.29
CA HIS A 159 -4.62 -8.02 -0.09
C HIS A 159 -3.72 -7.51 -1.20
N THR A 160 -3.93 -6.25 -1.61
CA THR A 160 -3.13 -5.57 -2.63
C THR A 160 -2.90 -4.13 -2.22
N GLU A 161 -1.63 -3.76 -2.10
CA GLU A 161 -1.18 -2.39 -1.86
C GLU A 161 -0.47 -1.85 -3.09
N LYS A 162 -0.62 -0.57 -3.39
CA LYS A 162 0.02 0.04 -4.57
C LYS A 162 0.40 1.49 -4.33
N THR A 163 1.46 1.90 -5.00
CA THR A 163 1.88 3.30 -5.05
C THR A 163 2.31 3.67 -6.47
N LYS A 164 2.54 4.96 -6.72
CA LYS A 164 2.83 5.49 -8.06
C LYS A 164 4.05 6.39 -8.08
N LEU A 165 4.78 6.32 -9.17
CA LEU A 165 5.88 7.20 -9.54
C LEU A 165 5.56 7.85 -10.89
N LYS A 166 6.03 9.07 -11.10
CA LYS A 166 5.92 9.82 -12.34
C LYS A 166 7.30 9.93 -12.96
N VAL A 167 7.43 9.48 -14.20
CA VAL A 167 8.62 9.68 -15.02
C VAL A 167 8.32 10.81 -16.00
N ARG A 168 9.21 11.79 -16.07
CA ARG A 168 9.18 12.91 -17.01
C ARG A 168 10.32 12.78 -17.98
#